data_AF-A0A2P4NY31-F1
#
_entry.id   AF-A0A2P4NY31-F1
#
_cell.length_a   1.000
_cell.length_b   1.000
_cell.length_c   1.000
_cell.angle_alpha   90.00
_cell.angle_beta   90.00
_cell.angle_gamma   90.00
#
_symmetry.space_group_name_H-M   'P 1'
#
loop_
_entity.id
_entity.type
_entity.pdbx_description
1 polymer ?
#
loop_
_entity_poly.entity_id
_entity_poly.type
_entity_poly.pdbx_seq_one_letter_code
_entity_poly.pdbx_strand_id
1 'polypeptide(L)'
;MIMATYSLVQEIIYNKDFNAWSKENNLIVSIFTILSSTDVEALHILSSKIAGLNTFSAPPLSAKISKLIFWVGFINIFLEDTLQFIIQVYYQNNVIIYSIIPTLSLISSFIILCNGIVGKIYFFFI
;
A
#
# COMPACT_ATOMS: atom_id res chain seq x y z
N MET A 1 9.76 0.48 1.21
CA MET A 1 10.43 0.98 2.44
C MET A 1 10.97 2.42 2.37
N ILE A 2 12.03 2.74 1.60
CA ILE A 2 12.68 4.09 1.61
C ILE A 2 11.68 5.20 1.25
N MET A 3 10.83 4.97 0.25
CA MET A 3 9.85 5.96 -0.19
C MET A 3 8.74 6.22 0.83
N ALA A 4 8.34 5.18 1.58
CA ALA A 4 7.34 5.28 2.62
C ALA A 4 7.88 6.05 3.84
N THR A 5 9.09 5.73 4.30
CA THR A 5 9.73 6.46 5.38
C THR A 5 10.03 7.91 5.00
N TYR A 6 10.49 8.15 3.75
CA TYR A 6 10.64 9.51 3.22
C TYR A 6 9.32 10.29 3.28
N SER A 7 8.23 9.70 2.78
CA SER A 7 6.91 10.34 2.75
C SER A 7 6.40 10.69 4.15
N LEU A 8 6.51 9.77 5.10
CA LEU A 8 6.16 10.00 6.51
C LEU A 8 7.00 11.10 7.16
N VAL A 9 8.32 11.06 6.96
CA VAL A 9 9.23 12.07 7.53
C VAL A 9 8.94 13.45 6.94
N GLN A 10 8.67 13.55 5.64
CA GLN A 10 8.27 14.80 5.02
C GLN A 10 6.98 15.35 5.65
N GLU A 11 5.97 14.51 5.87
CA GLU A 11 4.74 14.94 6.55
C GLU A 11 4.98 15.38 7.99
N ILE A 12 5.76 14.64 8.76
CA ILE A 12 6.08 15.00 10.15
C ILE A 12 6.83 16.34 10.24
N ILE A 13 7.68 16.66 9.27
CA ILE A 13 8.46 17.91 9.26
C ILE A 13 7.61 19.10 8.80
N TYR A 14 6.85 18.95 7.72
CA TYR A 14 6.20 20.08 7.04
C TYR A 14 4.72 20.26 7.40
N ASN A 15 4.05 19.23 7.92
CA ASN A 15 2.64 19.28 8.30
C ASN A 15 2.51 19.24 9.83
N LYS A 16 2.34 20.42 10.44
CA LYS A 16 2.31 20.58 11.90
C LYS A 16 1.16 19.81 12.54
N ASP A 17 -0.01 19.81 11.90
CA ASP A 17 -1.19 19.11 12.41
C ASP A 17 -0.96 17.60 12.38
N PHE A 18 -0.42 17.08 11.26
CA PHE A 18 -0.07 15.67 11.15
C PHE A 18 0.99 15.26 12.18
N ASN A 19 1.98 16.11 12.43
CA ASN A 19 3.00 15.86 13.45
C ASN A 19 2.41 15.82 14.87
N ALA A 20 1.52 16.75 15.22
CA ALA A 20 0.84 16.75 16.51
C ALA A 20 0.03 15.46 16.70
N TRP A 21 -0.77 15.10 15.69
CA TRP A 21 -1.55 13.86 15.70
C TRP A 21 -0.67 12.59 15.76
N SER A 22 0.45 12.59 15.03
CA SER A 22 1.40 11.47 14.99
C SER A 22 2.03 11.19 16.36
N LYS A 23 2.35 12.25 17.12
CA LYS A 23 2.86 12.12 18.49
C LYS A 23 1.85 11.50 19.45
N GLU A 24 0.57 11.84 19.29
CA GLU A 24 -0.52 11.26 20.10
C GLU A 24 -0.81 9.80 19.71
N ASN A 25 -0.58 9.42 18.45
CA ASN A 25 -0.92 8.11 17.88
C ASN A 25 0.32 7.29 17.46
N ASN A 26 1.44 7.45 18.18
CA ASN A 26 2.76 6.92 17.80
C ASN A 26 2.76 5.40 17.52
N LEU A 27 2.01 4.60 18.29
CA LEU A 27 1.90 3.15 18.04
C LEU A 27 1.29 2.84 16.67
N ILE A 28 0.24 3.55 16.28
CA ILE A 28 -0.42 3.35 14.98
C ILE A 28 0.50 3.80 13.86
N VAL A 29 1.13 4.97 14.00
CA VAL A 29 2.12 5.45 13.03
C VAL A 29 3.25 4.43 12.85
N SER A 30 3.73 3.83 13.93
CA SER A 30 4.79 2.82 13.88
C SER A 30 4.34 1.55 13.13
N ILE A 31 3.14 1.03 13.44
CA ILE A 31 2.57 -0.12 12.73
C ILE A 31 2.44 0.18 11.23
N PHE A 32 1.89 1.34 10.89
CA PHE A 32 1.71 1.74 9.50
C PHE A 32 3.02 2.09 8.80
N THR A 33 4.06 2.47 9.52
CA THR A 33 5.42 2.59 8.96
C THR A 33 5.95 1.23 8.52
N ILE A 34 5.71 0.19 9.31
CA ILE A 34 6.10 -1.19 8.96
C ILE A 34 5.24 -1.71 7.81
N LEU A 35 3.91 -1.55 7.87
CA LEU A 35 3.02 -1.98 6.79
C LEU A 35 3.32 -1.26 5.47
N SER A 36 3.61 0.05 5.54
CA SER A 36 3.99 0.84 4.37
C SER A 36 5.37 0.52 3.81
N SER A 37 6.16 -0.26 4.53
CA SER A 37 7.42 -0.77 4.00
C SER A 37 7.18 -1.74 2.83
N THR A 38 6.09 -2.52 2.91
CA THR A 38 5.60 -3.44 1.88
C THR A 38 4.78 -2.68 0.84
N ASP A 39 3.74 -1.97 1.26
CA ASP A 39 2.88 -1.20 0.35
C ASP A 39 2.72 0.24 0.83
N VAL A 40 3.34 1.18 0.12
CA VAL A 40 3.35 2.60 0.48
C VAL A 40 1.94 3.20 0.61
N GLU A 41 0.94 2.63 -0.06
CA GLU A 41 -0.45 3.08 0.03
C GLU A 41 -1.06 2.89 1.42
N ALA A 42 -0.50 2.00 2.24
CA ALA A 42 -0.92 1.84 3.63
C ALA A 42 -0.87 3.17 4.41
N LEU A 43 -0.01 4.12 4.03
CA LEU A 43 0.01 5.45 4.64
C LEU A 43 -1.29 6.24 4.45
N HIS A 44 -2.01 6.04 3.35
CA HIS A 44 -3.30 6.71 3.12
C HIS A 44 -4.38 6.26 4.11
N ILE A 45 -4.25 5.04 4.65
CA ILE A 45 -5.18 4.50 5.63
C ILE A 45 -5.17 5.36 6.91
N LEU A 46 -4.03 5.93 7.28
CA LEU A 46 -3.92 6.83 8.44
C LEU A 46 -4.87 8.03 8.35
N SER A 47 -5.10 8.54 7.14
CA SER A 47 -5.99 9.69 6.87
C SER A 47 -7.39 9.29 6.38
N SER A 48 -7.70 8.00 6.28
CA SER A 48 -8.90 7.49 5.61
C SER A 48 -10.16 7.44 6.46
N LYS A 49 -10.03 7.56 7.79
CA LYS A 49 -11.09 7.28 8.77
C LYS A 49 -11.76 5.92 8.58
N ILE A 50 -10.96 4.89 8.32
CA ILE A 50 -11.48 3.54 8.10
C ILE A 50 -12.40 3.11 9.25
N ALA A 51 -13.57 2.58 8.90
CA ALA A 51 -14.63 2.17 9.83
C ALA A 51 -15.09 3.27 10.82
N GLY A 52 -14.88 4.56 10.52
CA GLY A 52 -15.26 5.67 11.39
C GLY A 52 -14.40 5.81 12.66
N LEU A 53 -13.25 5.12 12.71
CA LEU A 53 -12.37 5.15 13.86
C LEU A 53 -11.56 6.45 13.90
N ASN A 54 -11.62 7.14 15.03
CA ASN A 54 -10.87 8.39 15.28
C ASN A 54 -9.35 8.16 15.23
N THR A 55 -8.89 6.94 15.52
CA THR A 55 -7.49 6.53 15.44
C THR A 55 -6.95 6.43 14.01
N PHE A 56 -7.81 6.52 12.99
CA PHE A 56 -7.43 6.64 11.57
C PHE A 56 -7.89 7.96 10.98
N SER A 57 -8.02 8.99 11.82
CA SER A 57 -8.38 10.35 11.45
C SER A 57 -7.16 11.27 11.43
N ALA A 58 -6.03 10.80 10.90
CA ALA A 58 -4.87 11.66 10.72
C ALA A 58 -5.24 12.84 9.80
N PRO A 59 -4.67 14.02 10.05
CA PRO A 59 -4.76 15.13 9.12
C PRO A 59 -4.39 14.69 7.71
N PRO A 60 -5.07 15.24 6.68
CA PRO A 60 -4.83 14.85 5.30
C PRO A 60 -3.36 15.07 4.94
N LEU A 61 -2.78 14.08 4.24
CA LEU A 61 -1.44 14.17 3.71
C LEU A 61 -1.35 15.33 2.71
N SER A 62 -0.19 15.97 2.62
CA SER A 62 0.08 17.00 1.62
C SER A 62 -0.20 16.46 0.22
N ALA A 63 -0.78 17.29 -0.64
CA ALA A 63 -1.10 16.93 -2.04
C ALA A 63 0.13 16.38 -2.80
N LYS A 64 1.33 16.87 -2.48
CA LYS A 64 2.58 16.38 -3.07
C LYS A 64 2.86 14.93 -2.67
N ILE A 65 2.72 14.61 -1.39
CA ILE A 65 2.98 13.27 -0.84
C ILE A 65 1.89 12.31 -1.28
N SER A 66 0.62 12.72 -1.22
CA SER A 66 -0.50 11.91 -1.71
C SER A 66 -0.33 11.53 -3.19
N LYS A 67 0.03 12.48 -4.06
CA LYS A 67 0.28 12.20 -5.48
C LYS A 67 1.47 11.26 -5.68
N LEU A 68 2.53 11.42 -4.89
CA LEU A 68 3.69 10.56 -4.94
C LEU A 68 3.35 9.12 -4.52
N ILE A 69 2.61 8.94 -3.41
CA ILE A 69 2.15 7.63 -2.94
C ILE A 69 1.28 6.96 -4.01
N PHE A 70 0.35 7.71 -4.60
CA PHE A 70 -0.50 7.21 -5.67
C PHE A 70 0.30 6.70 -6.88
N TRP A 71 1.27 7.47 -7.37
CA TRP A 71 2.09 7.06 -8.51
C TRP A 71 2.99 5.88 -8.20
N VAL A 72 3.59 5.84 -7.01
CA VAL A 72 4.44 4.73 -6.59
C VAL A 72 3.64 3.44 -6.50
N GLY A 73 2.48 3.46 -5.86
CA GLY A 73 1.63 2.28 -5.79
C GLY A 73 1.07 1.86 -7.15
N PHE A 74 0.80 2.82 -8.05
CA PHE A 74 0.42 2.50 -9.44
C PHE A 74 1.55 1.76 -10.17
N ILE A 75 2.79 2.22 -10.05
CA ILE A 75 3.96 1.54 -10.63
C ILE A 75 4.15 0.15 -10.01
N ASN A 76 3.87 0.00 -8.71
CA ASN A 76 4.02 -1.27 -7.99
C ASN A 76 3.14 -2.37 -8.57
N ILE A 77 1.90 -2.06 -8.94
CA ILE A 77 0.98 -3.02 -9.59
C ILE A 77 1.59 -3.60 -10.87
N PHE A 78 2.30 -2.80 -11.67
CA PHE A 78 2.92 -3.27 -12.91
C PHE A 78 4.23 -4.02 -12.67
N LEU A 79 5.08 -3.53 -11.78
CA LEU A 79 6.42 -4.10 -11.58
C LEU A 79 6.45 -5.27 -10.61
N GLU A 80 5.65 -5.25 -9.56
CA GLU A 80 5.61 -6.30 -8.55
C GLU A 80 4.48 -7.28 -8.88
N ASP A 81 3.22 -6.86 -8.77
CA ASP A 81 2.08 -7.78 -8.82
C ASP A 81 1.93 -8.46 -10.18
N THR A 82 2.05 -7.69 -11.27
CA THR A 82 1.90 -8.22 -12.63
C THR A 82 3.05 -9.15 -13.00
N LEU A 83 4.31 -8.77 -12.70
CA LEU A 83 5.46 -9.63 -12.97
C LEU A 83 5.42 -10.90 -12.11
N GLN A 84 5.08 -10.78 -10.82
CA GLN A 84 4.90 -11.93 -9.93
C GLN A 84 3.86 -12.90 -10.47
N PHE A 85 2.70 -12.38 -10.91
CA PHE A 85 1.66 -13.22 -11.49
C PHE A 85 2.14 -13.94 -12.76
N ILE A 86 2.81 -13.22 -13.68
CA ILE A 86 3.36 -13.81 -14.91
C ILE A 86 4.36 -14.94 -14.59
N ILE A 87 5.29 -14.70 -13.66
CA ILE A 87 6.29 -15.70 -13.28
C ILE A 87 5.62 -16.93 -12.67
N GLN A 88 4.62 -16.74 -11.82
CA GLN A 88 3.91 -17.86 -11.19
C GLN A 88 3.11 -18.69 -12.20
N VAL A 89 2.46 -18.05 -13.18
CA VAL A 89 1.79 -18.75 -14.30
C VAL A 89 2.79 -19.57 -15.10
N TYR A 90 3.95 -18.97 -15.44
CA TYR A 90 5.00 -19.69 -16.16
C TYR A 90 5.53 -20.88 -15.35
N TYR A 91 5.74 -20.71 -14.05
CA TYR A 91 6.19 -21.78 -13.17
C TYR A 91 5.18 -22.94 -13.13
N GLN A 92 3.88 -22.67 -12.97
CA GLN A 92 2.85 -23.72 -12.98
C GLN A 92 2.81 -24.50 -14.29
N ASN A 93 2.93 -23.82 -15.43
CA ASN A 93 2.89 -24.48 -16.75
C ASN A 93 4.09 -25.39 -17.02
N ASN A 94 5.24 -25.12 -16.39
CA ASN A 94 6.47 -25.89 -16.60
C ASN A 94 6.68 -27.02 -15.57
N VAL A 95 5.94 -27.01 -14.47
CA VAL A 95 6.07 -28.02 -13.42
C VAL A 95 5.17 -29.23 -13.73
N ILE A 96 5.79 -30.40 -13.83
CA ILE A 96 5.11 -31.68 -14.16
C ILE A 96 4.36 -32.25 -12.94
N ILE A 97 4.73 -31.84 -11.72
CA ILE A 97 4.15 -32.33 -10.46
C ILE A 97 3.30 -31.23 -9.82
N TYR A 98 1.98 -31.39 -9.88
CA TYR A 98 1.05 -30.46 -9.22
C TYR A 98 1.20 -30.50 -7.70
N SER A 99 1.56 -29.36 -7.13
CA SER A 99 1.58 -29.12 -5.68
C SER A 99 0.52 -28.08 -5.31
N ILE A 100 0.01 -28.16 -4.08
CA ILE A 100 -1.01 -27.25 -3.59
C ILE A 100 -0.45 -25.84 -3.33
N ILE A 101 0.83 -25.74 -2.96
CA ILE A 101 1.48 -24.48 -2.59
C ILE A 101 1.53 -23.49 -3.76
N PRO A 102 2.02 -23.84 -4.97
CA PRO A 102 2.04 -22.93 -6.12
C PRO A 102 0.64 -22.48 -6.55
N THR A 103 -0.36 -23.35 -6.41
CA THR A 103 -1.75 -23.05 -6.78
C THR A 103 -2.39 -22.03 -5.86
N LEU A 104 -2.21 -22.18 -4.55
CA LEU A 104 -2.65 -21.17 -3.58
C LEU A 104 -1.93 -19.84 -3.78
N SER A 105 -0.64 -19.88 -4.11
CA SER A 105 0.16 -18.68 -4.42
C SER A 105 -0.41 -17.90 -5.61
N LEU A 106 -0.83 -18.60 -6.67
CA LEU A 106 -1.44 -17.97 -7.85
C LEU A 106 -2.79 -17.31 -7.56
N ILE A 107 -3.65 -17.99 -6.80
CA ILE A 107 -4.93 -17.42 -6.37
C ILE A 107 -4.68 -16.16 -5.54
N SER A 108 -3.71 -16.19 -4.62
CA SER A 108 -3.35 -15.02 -3.81
C SER A 108 -2.85 -13.87 -4.66
N SER A 109 -1.91 -14.09 -5.57
CA SER A 109 -1.38 -13.03 -6.45
C SER A 109 -2.46 -12.45 -7.36
N PHE A 110 -3.39 -13.27 -7.85
CA PHE A 110 -4.53 -12.80 -8.63
C PHE A 110 -5.44 -11.88 -7.82
N ILE A 111 -5.76 -12.25 -6.57
CA ILE A 111 -6.57 -11.42 -5.66
C ILE A 111 -5.88 -10.08 -5.38
N ILE A 112 -4.57 -10.08 -5.13
CA ILE A 112 -3.78 -8.85 -4.91
C ILE A 112 -3.87 -7.94 -6.13
N LEU A 113 -3.65 -8.48 -7.34
CA LEU A 113 -3.72 -7.72 -8.58
C LEU A 113 -5.11 -7.13 -8.83
N CYS A 114 -6.18 -7.89 -8.58
CA CYS A 114 -7.55 -7.37 -8.66
C CYS A 114 -7.79 -6.23 -7.67
N ASN A 115 -7.37 -6.37 -6.41
CA ASN A 115 -7.52 -5.33 -5.40
C ASN A 115 -6.76 -4.05 -5.78
N GLY A 116 -5.52 -4.17 -6.27
CA GLY A 116 -4.74 -3.03 -6.73
C GLY A 116 -5.44 -2.27 -7.87
N ILE A 117 -5.93 -2.99 -8.88
CA ILE A 117 -6.66 -2.39 -10.01
C ILE A 117 -7.94 -1.68 -9.54
N VAL A 118 -8.76 -2.34 -8.72
CA VAL A 118 -10.01 -1.75 -8.20
C VAL A 118 -9.72 -0.51 -7.35
N GLY A 119 -8.70 -0.55 -6.49
CA GLY A 119 -8.29 0.59 -5.67
C GLY A 119 -7.89 1.80 -6.51
N LYS A 120 -7.14 1.58 -7.60
CA LYS A 120 -6.75 2.66 -8.52
C LYS A 120 -7.91 3.22 -9.32
N ILE A 121 -8.83 2.36 -9.75
CA ILE A 121 -10.05 2.80 -10.43
C ILE A 121 -10.89 3.67 -9.47
N TYR A 122 -11.06 3.24 -8.23
CA TYR A 122 -11.81 4.01 -7.23
C TYR A 122 -11.20 5.40 -7.00
N PHE A 123 -9.88 5.47 -6.82
CA PHE A 123 -9.18 6.74 -6.66
C PHE A 123 -9.22 7.63 -7.92
N PHE A 124 -9.35 7.04 -9.12
CA PHE A 124 -9.47 7.81 -10.37
C PHE A 124 -10.87 8.43 -10.55
N PHE A 125 -11.92 7.78 -10.03
CA PHE A 125 -13.31 8.23 -10.16
C PHE A 125 -13.77 9.22 -9.08
N ILE A 126 -12.97 9.44 -8.02
CA ILE A 126 -13.29 10.31 -6.88
C ILE A 126 -12.38 11.55 -6.86
#